data_AF-A0A2A3DIF8-F1
#
_entry.id   AF-A0A2A3DIF8-F1
#
_cell.length_a   1.000
_cell.length_b   1.000
_cell.length_c   1.000
_cell.angle_alpha   90.00
_cell.angle_beta   90.00
_cell.angle_gamma   90.00
#
_symmetry.space_group_name_H-M   'P 1'
#
loop_
_entity.id
_entity.type
_entity.pdbx_description
1 polymer ?
#
loop_
_entity_poly.entity_id
_entity_poly.type
_entity_poly.pdbx_seq_one_letter_code
_entity_poly.pdbx_strand_id
1 'polypeptide(L)' 'MGESDQAVFELLSGRLARETGITQEQAGELIETIGTDWDALLREAHFLKEQGE' A
#
# COMPACT_ATOMS: atom_id res chain seq x y z
N MET A 1 0.05 11.21 -13.81
CA MET A 1 1.31 10.79 -13.15
C MET A 1 2.41 10.83 -14.19
N GLY A 2 3.55 11.46 -13.89
CA GLY A 2 4.74 11.29 -14.72
C GLY A 2 5.27 9.87 -14.55
N GLU A 3 6.14 9.41 -15.47
CA GLU A 3 6.78 8.10 -15.38
C GLU A 3 7.50 7.90 -14.03
N SER A 4 8.00 8.99 -13.44
CA SER A 4 8.61 8.99 -12.11
C SER A 4 7.61 8.76 -10.97
N ASP A 5 6.40 9.31 -11.05
CA ASP A 5 5.35 9.12 -10.04
C ASP A 5 4.86 7.67 -10.05
N GLN A 6 4.73 7.07 -11.24
CA GLN A 6 4.33 5.67 -11.38
C GLN A 6 5.37 4.72 -10.78
N ALA A 7 6.66 4.95 -11.03
CA ALA A 7 7.73 4.14 -10.44
C ALA A 7 7.77 4.26 -8.90
N VAL A 8 7.52 5.46 -8.36
CA VAL A 8 7.42 5.66 -6.90
C VAL A 8 6.20 4.93 -6.33
N PHE A 9 5.06 4.98 -7.03
CA PHE A 9 3.85 4.28 -6.62
C PHE A 9 4.05 2.75 -6.59
N GLU A 10 4.66 2.17 -7.62
CA GLU A 10 4.96 0.74 -7.66
C GLU A 10 5.95 0.32 -6.55
N LEU A 11 6.95 1.15 -6.27
CA LEU A 11 7.88 0.91 -5.18
C LEU A 11 7.19 0.92 -3.81
N LEU A 12 6.33 1.91 -3.56
CA LEU A 12 5.60 2.05 -2.29
C LEU A 12 4.59 0.92 -2.09
N SER A 13 3.78 0.62 -3.11
CA SER A 13 2.79 -0.46 -3.06
C SER A 13 3.46 -1.83 -2.86
N GLY A 14 4.55 -2.10 -3.57
CA GLY A 14 5.31 -3.33 -3.42
C GLY A 14 5.95 -3.47 -2.03
N ARG A 15 6.45 -2.37 -1.48
CA ARG A 15 6.98 -2.35 -0.12
C ARG A 15 5.90 -2.63 0.93
N LEU A 16 4.75 -1.97 0.82
CA LEU A 16 3.66 -2.10 1.79
C LEU A 16 3.08 -3.52 1.79
N ALA A 17 2.87 -4.09 0.59
CA ALA A 17 2.43 -5.47 0.42
C ALA A 17 3.40 -6.47 1.08
N ARG A 18 4.72 -6.27 0.91
CA ARG A 18 5.73 -7.15 1.48
C ARG A 18 5.81 -7.05 3.01
N GLU A 19 5.65 -5.86 3.58
CA GLU A 19 5.75 -5.65 5.04
C GLU A 19 4.50 -6.18 5.77
N THR A 20 3.33 -6.06 5.17
CA THR A 20 2.05 -6.37 5.82
C THR A 20 1.51 -7.75 5.42
N GLY A 21 1.83 -8.20 4.21
CA GLY A 21 1.39 -9.47 3.63
C GLY A 21 0.09 -9.39 2.81
N ILE A 22 -0.40 -8.18 2.54
CA ILE A 22 -1.52 -7.95 1.60
C ILE A 22 -1.03 -8.00 0.15
N THR A 23 -1.96 -8.01 -0.82
CA THR A 23 -1.58 -7.95 -2.24
C THR A 23 -1.08 -6.54 -2.62
N GLN A 24 -0.25 -6.46 -3.66
CA GLN A 24 0.22 -5.17 -4.18
C GLN A 24 -0.93 -4.29 -4.69
N GLU A 25 -2.00 -4.90 -5.20
CA GLU A 25 -3.23 -4.20 -5.61
C GLU A 25 -3.90 -3.51 -4.40
N GLN A 26 -4.13 -4.26 -3.31
CA GLN A 26 -4.69 -3.69 -2.06
C GLN A 26 -3.80 -2.60 -1.49
N ALA A 27 -2.48 -2.79 -1.52
CA ALA A 27 -1.53 -1.77 -1.10
C ALA A 27 -1.59 -0.51 -1.99
N GLY A 28 -1.81 -0.67 -3.29
CA GLY A 28 -2.01 0.43 -4.23
C GLY A 28 -3.26 1.24 -3.90
N GLU A 29 -4.39 0.57 -3.67
CA GLU A 29 -5.66 1.23 -3.30
C GLU A 29 -5.53 2.04 -2.00
N LEU A 30 -4.81 1.50 -1.01
CA LEU A 30 -4.51 2.21 0.23
C LEU A 30 -3.68 3.46 -0.01
N ILE A 31 -2.66 3.40 -0.86
CA ILE A 31 -1.82 4.55 -1.18
C ILE A 31 -2.62 5.62 -1.94
N GLU A 32 -3.53 5.23 -2.82
CA GLU A 32 -4.41 6.18 -3.50
C GLU A 32 -5.41 6.84 -2.53
N THR A 33 -5.86 6.11 -1.51
CA THR A 33 -6.89 6.60 -0.56
C THR A 33 -6.29 7.41 0.59
N ILE A 34 -5.20 6.93 1.19
CA ILE A 34 -4.55 7.49 2.38
C ILE A 34 -3.42 8.45 1.98
N GLY A 35 -2.84 8.27 0.79
CA GLY A 35 -1.63 8.96 0.37
C GLY A 35 -0.38 8.23 0.83
N THR A 36 0.64 8.98 1.26
CA THR A 36 1.97 8.45 1.60
C THR A 36 2.26 8.44 3.10
N ASP A 37 1.25 8.60 3.96
CA ASP A 37 1.39 8.45 5.41
C ASP A 37 1.62 6.97 5.76
N TRP A 38 2.89 6.61 5.99
CA TRP A 38 3.29 5.23 6.16
C TRP A 38 2.71 4.56 7.41
N ASP A 39 2.57 5.29 8.51
CA ASP A 39 2.00 4.73 9.74
C ASP A 39 0.50 4.45 9.57
N ALA A 40 -0.22 5.31 8.86
CA ALA A 40 -1.62 5.07 8.50
C ALA A 40 -1.77 3.88 7.54
N LEU A 41 -0.90 3.79 6.53
CA LEU A 41 -0.88 2.68 5.57
C LEU A 41 -0.64 1.33 6.25
N LEU A 42 0.33 1.24 7.16
CA LEU A 42 0.62 0.01 7.90
C LEU A 42 -0.57 -0.44 8.75
N ARG A 43 -1.20 0.49 9.47
CA ARG A 43 -2.38 0.17 10.30
C ARG A 43 -3.52 -0.37 9.44
N GLU A 44 -3.86 0.32 8.35
CA GLU A 44 -4.97 -0.10 7.50
C GLU A 44 -4.67 -1.41 6.77
N ALA A 45 -3.44 -1.59 6.31
CA ALA A 45 -3.00 -2.83 5.66
C ALA A 45 -3.05 -4.05 6.61
N HIS A 46 -2.67 -3.87 7.89
CA HIS A 46 -2.82 -4.92 8.89
C HIS A 46 -4.30 -5.25 9.15
N PHE A 47 -5.15 -4.23 9.27
CA PHE A 47 -6.59 -4.42 9.44
C PHE A 47 -7.23 -5.13 8.23
N LEU A 48 -6.84 -4.77 7.01
CA LEU A 48 -7.27 -5.43 5.77
C LEU A 48 -6.86 -6.90 5.73
N LYS A 49 -5.65 -7.23 6.16
CA LYS A 49 -5.19 -8.62 6.24
C LYS A 49 -6.02 -9.43 7.22
N GLU A 50 -6.25 -8.92 8.42
CA GLU A 50 -7.01 -9.61 9.46
C GLU A 50 -8.49 -9.83 9.08
N GLN A 51 -9.05 -8.99 8.20
CA GLN A 51 -10.42 -9.15 7.68
C GLN A 51 -10.54 -10.14 6.52
N GLY A 52 -9.43 -10.53 5.89
CA GLY A 52 -9.38 -11.48 4.78
C GLY A 52 -9.11 -12.93 5.19
N GLU A 53 -8.86 -13.19 6.47
CA GLU A 53 -8.60 -14.53 7.06
C GLU A 53 -9.86 -15.20 7.64
#